data_AF-A0A527W450-F1
#
_entry.id   AF-A0A527W450-F1
#
_cell.length_a   1.000
_cell.length_b   1.000
_cell.length_c   1.000
_cell.angle_alpha   90.00
_cell.angle_beta   90.00
_cell.angle_gamma   90.00
#
_symmetry.space_group_name_H-M   'P 1'
#
loop_
_entity.id
_entity.type
_entity.pdbx_description
1 polymer ?
#
loop_
_entity_poly.entity_id
_entity_poly.type
_entity_poly.pdbx_seq_one_letter_code
_entity_poly.pdbx_strand_id
1 'polypeptide(L)' 'MQRHGRAAEVRRPAAGREKMAVLCREFDISRKTGYKILTRYNDSGLEGLTDRSRRPYRHANQLPFQIEKLIVRL' A
#
# COMPACT_ATOMS: atom_id res chain seq x y z
N MET A 1 17.37 3.53 -4.34
CA MET A 1 17.60 2.09 -4.61
C MET A 1 16.26 1.38 -4.49
N GLN A 2 15.40 1.45 -5.50
CA GLN A 2 15.31 0.50 -6.62
C GLN A 2 15.12 -0.95 -6.13
N ARG A 3 13.86 -1.37 -6.00
CA ARG A 3 13.43 -2.75 -6.23
C ARG A 3 12.18 -2.73 -7.10
N HIS A 4 12.35 -2.25 -8.34
CA HIS A 4 11.54 -2.76 -9.44
C HIS A 4 11.93 -4.23 -9.63
N GLY A 5 10.95 -5.12 -9.68
CA GLY A 5 11.19 -6.52 -10.03
C GLY A 5 10.54 -7.53 -9.09
N ARG A 6 9.23 -7.76 -9.32
CA ARG A 6 8.63 -9.08 -9.58
C ARG A 6 7.11 -8.90 -9.65
N ALA A 7 6.66 -8.42 -10.80
CA ALA A 7 5.26 -8.44 -11.22
C ALA A 7 4.86 -9.80 -11.84
N ALA A 8 5.66 -10.85 -11.61
CA ALA A 8 5.39 -12.19 -12.13
C ALA A 8 5.03 -13.10 -10.97
N GLU A 9 3.90 -13.81 -11.12
CA GLU A 9 3.44 -14.92 -10.27
C GLU A 9 2.41 -14.62 -9.16
N VAL A 10 1.46 -13.72 -9.43
CA VAL A 10 0.14 -13.74 -8.74
C VAL A 10 -0.87 -14.54 -9.57
N ARG A 11 -0.51 -15.78 -9.96
CA ARG A 11 -1.44 -16.75 -10.56
C ARG A 11 -1.34 -18.07 -9.81
N ARG A 12 -1.81 -18.09 -8.58
CA ARG A 12 -2.19 -19.34 -7.89
C ARG A 12 -3.55 -19.15 -7.22
N PRO A 13 -4.58 -19.92 -7.61
CA PRO A 13 -5.86 -19.86 -6.94
C PRO A 13 -5.81 -20.65 -5.63
N ALA A 14 -6.79 -20.35 -4.76
CA ALA A 14 -7.26 -21.11 -3.60
C ALA A 14 -6.64 -20.82 -2.22
N ALA A 15 -7.46 -20.18 -1.38
CA ALA A 15 -7.84 -20.55 0.00
C ALA A 15 -6.76 -20.96 1.02
N GLY A 16 -6.75 -20.26 2.16
CA GLY A 16 -6.24 -20.77 3.45
C GLY A 16 -5.24 -19.85 4.17
N ARG A 17 -5.47 -19.58 5.46
CA ARG A 17 -4.60 -18.76 6.35
C ARG A 17 -3.15 -19.27 6.40
N GLU A 18 -2.91 -20.56 6.16
CA GLU A 18 -1.59 -21.20 6.16
C GLU A 18 -0.69 -20.69 5.02
N LYS A 19 -1.27 -20.41 3.85
CA LYS A 19 -0.52 -19.90 2.69
C LYS A 19 0.00 -18.48 2.93
N MET A 20 -0.71 -17.68 3.74
CA MET A 20 -0.25 -16.34 4.08
C MET A 20 1.07 -16.36 4.86
N ALA A 21 1.29 -17.34 5.75
CA ALA A 21 2.53 -17.44 6.50
C ALA A 21 3.73 -17.80 5.60
N VAL A 22 3.52 -18.69 4.63
CA VAL A 22 4.56 -19.09 3.65
C VAL A 22 4.87 -17.92 2.72
N LEU A 23 3.85 -17.29 2.13
CA LEU A 23 4.03 -16.11 1.28
C LEU A 23 4.73 -14.97 2.03
N CYS A 24 4.35 -14.69 3.28
CA CYS A 24 5.00 -13.65 4.06
C CYS A 24 6.50 -13.94 4.31
N ARG A 25 6.89 -15.22 4.43
CA ARG A 25 8.30 -15.63 4.54
C ARG A 25 9.04 -15.51 3.21
N GLU A 26 8.42 -15.92 2.11
CA GLU A 26 9.02 -15.83 0.76
C GLU A 26 9.25 -14.39 0.30
N PHE A 27 8.32 -13.49 0.63
CA PHE A 27 8.38 -12.08 0.27
C PHE A 27 9.05 -11.21 1.35
N ASP A 28 9.52 -11.81 2.45
CA ASP A 28 10.11 -11.12 3.62
C ASP A 28 9.26 -9.93 4.11
N ILE A 29 7.94 -10.16 4.17
CA ILE A 29 6.96 -9.17 4.64
C ILE A 29 6.30 -9.63 5.92
N SER A 30 5.92 -8.67 6.77
CA SER A 30 5.07 -8.96 7.91
C SER A 30 3.71 -9.53 7.48
N ARG A 31 3.17 -10.47 8.26
CA ARG A 31 1.79 -10.99 8.10
C ARG A 31 0.75 -9.87 8.04
N LYS A 32 0.95 -8.81 8.83
CA LYS A 32 0.06 -7.62 8.82
C LYS A 32 0.06 -6.92 7.46
N THR A 33 1.21 -6.88 6.78
CA THR A 33 1.35 -6.33 5.43
C THR A 33 0.71 -7.26 4.41
N GLY A 34 0.92 -8.58 4.53
CA GLY A 34 0.28 -9.58 3.67
C GLY A 34 -1.25 -9.49 3.67
N TYR A 35 -1.88 -9.41 4.85
CA TYR A 35 -3.33 -9.21 4.94
C TYR A 35 -3.80 -7.90 4.31
N LYS A 36 -3.07 -6.79 4.51
CA LYS A 36 -3.39 -5.52 3.86
C LYS A 36 -3.33 -5.61 2.33
N ILE A 37 -2.35 -6.32 1.78
CA ILE A 37 -2.21 -6.52 0.34
C ILE A 37 -3.38 -7.37 -0.19
N LEU A 38 -3.74 -8.45 0.52
CA LEU A 38 -4.87 -9.30 0.13
C LEU A 38 -6.20 -8.55 0.14
N THR A 39 -6.49 -7.77 1.19
CA THR A 39 -7.69 -6.92 1.24
C THR A 39 -7.72 -5.96 0.06
N ARG A 40 -6.59 -5.28 -0.23
CA ARG A 40 -6.50 -4.35 -1.37
C ARG A 40 -6.67 -5.03 -2.72
N TYR A 41 -6.16 -6.25 -2.87
CA TYR A 41 -6.34 -7.04 -4.09
C TYR A 41 -7.80 -7.44 -4.29
N ASN A 42 -8.49 -7.82 -3.20
CA ASN A 42 -9.91 -8.15 -3.28
C ASN A 42 -10.77 -6.90 -3.59
N ASP A 43 -10.38 -5.73 -3.08
CA ASP A 43 -11.15 -4.49 -3.27
C ASP A 43 -10.92 -3.82 -4.63
N SER A 44 -9.70 -3.86 -5.16
CA SER A 44 -9.30 -3.08 -6.34
C SER A 44 -8.48 -3.87 -7.37
N GLY A 45 -8.43 -5.20 -7.24
CA GLY A 45 -7.68 -6.06 -8.16
C GLY A 45 -6.19 -5.71 -8.22
N LEU A 46 -5.61 -5.80 -9.43
CA LEU A 46 -4.20 -5.44 -9.65
C LEU A 46 -3.89 -3.97 -9.40
N GLU A 47 -4.86 -3.06 -9.60
CA GLU A 47 -4.67 -1.63 -9.30
C GLU A 47 -4.42 -1.41 -7.80
N GLY A 48 -4.96 -2.28 -6.95
CA GLY A 48 -4.76 -2.24 -5.50
C GLY A 48 -3.31 -2.44 -5.04
N LEU A 49 -2.47 -3.06 -5.88
CA LEU A 49 -1.04 -3.30 -5.64
C LEU A 49 -0.12 -2.20 -6.18
N THR A 50 -0.65 -1.21 -6.89
CA THR A 50 0.14 -0.06 -7.33
C THR A 50 0.65 0.76 -6.14
N ASP A 51 1.80 1.42 -6.31
CA ASP A 51 2.39 2.26 -5.26
C ASP A 51 1.47 3.45 -5.01
N ARG A 52 0.72 3.38 -3.91
CA ARG A 52 -0.12 4.47 -3.42
C ARG A 52 0.67 5.34 -2.46
N SER A 53 0.44 6.65 -2.54
CA SER A 53 1.01 7.61 -1.61
C SER A 53 0.77 7.16 -0.16
N ARG A 54 1.87 7.00 0.59
CA ARG A 54 1.84 6.67 2.02
C ARG A 54 1.58 7.90 2.89
N ARG A 55 1.36 9.07 2.27
CA ARG A 55 1.19 10.33 2.97
C ARG A 55 -0.13 10.28 3.76
N PRO A 56 -0.11 10.60 5.07
CA PRO A 56 -1.32 10.79 5.86
C PRO A 56 -2.26 11.79 5.19
N TYR A 57 -3.55 11.47 5.19
CA TYR A 57 -4.60 12.32 4.61
C TYR A 57 -4.74 13.65 5.38
N ARG A 58 -4.57 13.61 6.70
CA ARG A 58 -4.51 14.81 7.56
C ARG A 58 -3.15 14.91 8.23
N HIS A 59 -2.59 16.11 8.20
CA HIS A 59 -1.44 16.49 9.02
C HIS A 59 -1.95 17.36 10.16
N ALA A 60 -1.52 17.11 11.39
CA ALA A 60 -1.93 17.93 12.54
C ALA A 60 -1.53 19.41 12.37
N ASN A 61 -0.43 19.65 11.66
CA ASN A 61 0.11 20.98 11.39
C ASN A 61 -0.34 21.54 10.04
N GLN A 62 -1.41 21.02 9.44
CA GLN A 62 -1.93 21.56 8.19
C GLN A 62 -2.61 22.91 8.46
N LEU A 63 -2.09 23.96 7.84
CA LEU A 63 -2.66 25.31 7.96
C LEU A 63 -4.05 25.34 7.31
N PRO A 64 -4.97 26.17 7.82
CA PRO A 64 -6.21 26.45 7.11
C PRO A 64 -5.92 27.02 5.72
N PHE A 65 -6.68 26.58 4.72
CA PHE A 65 -6.51 26.97 3.31
C PHE A 65 -6.42 28.49 3.08
N GLN A 66 -7.12 29.28 3.90
CA GLN A 66 -7.09 30.73 3.84
C GLN A 66 -5.69 31.29 4.17
N ILE A 67 -4.99 30.71 5.15
CA ILE A 67 -3.64 31.11 5.56
C ILE A 67 -2.61 30.66 4.51
N GLU A 68 -2.74 29.44 3.99
CA GLU A 68 -1.86 28.96 2.91
C GLU A 68 -1.90 29.90 1.69
N LYS A 69 -3.10 30.34 1.28
CA LYS A 69 -3.28 31.29 0.17
C LYS A 69 -2.71 32.68 0.44
N LEU A 70 -2.65 33.10 1.70
CA LEU A 70 -2.07 34.39 2.07
C LEU A 70 -0.54 34.32 2.00
N ILE A 71 0.06 33.22 2.49
CA ILE A 71 1.51 33.00 2.45
C ILE A 71 2.03 32.91 1.01
N VAL A 72 1.34 32.19 0.12
CA VAL A 72 1.75 32.03 -1.30
C VAL A 72 1.65 33.35 -2.09
N ARG A 73 0.93 34.35 -1.58
CA ARG A 73 0.78 35.66 -2.21
C ARG A 73 1.86 36.68 -1.82
N LEU A 74 2.71 36.37 -0.85
CA LEU A 74 3.89 37.16 -0.46
C LEU A 74 5.07 36.80 -1.37
#